data_AF-A0A510DTR2-F1
#
_entry.id   AF-A0A510DTR2-F1
#
_cell.length_a   1.000
_cell.length_b   1.000
_cell.length_c   1.000
_cell.angle_alpha   90.00
_cell.angle_beta   90.00
_cell.angle_gamma   90.00
#
_symmetry.space_group_name_H-M   'P 1'
#
loop_
_entity.id
_entity.type
_entity.pdbx_description
1 polymer ?
#
loop_
_entity_poly.entity_id
_entity_poly.type
_entity_poly.pdbx_seq_one_letter_code
_entity_poly.pdbx_strand_id
1 'polypeptide(L)'
;MRKLVLLFTIALIAMMVFALVPARSESPSTATPIKHVVIIILENHSFDNLFGTYPFGNPLIKDNITCSLMRPVGLNLSTSVPNGNGGYVKPYHGSIILTDPVEGFKPYHKDWNFGLMNGFVEGSGIQSMAYVTNAQVPLLWDYAEEYVLADDYFSPVLESTQPNRLAYLTGFSTNVTGDGFVSGVIPFCDTIMYQLSNDGVSWAYFDYGYTGGIIPPFPLSAFNGNVDYSSHYFNTSVFLTDLKDGQLPSVSWLMFTGGKGYDSHSALDLHPPFNLTLGQENLVKYINAIMESPYWNSTAIFITFDEGGGFYDQVPPPIIYTYGEGEDQFLQSLGIYNYSVLGERVPLLIISPYSREGWIDNSTMSGYTLLGFIDYNWHLPYLNKIVANSDVQGILRAFNFSMERPPVLLSPSNWTYPIPLQYPIHYGYVATIHNNYTGYMMLYDKGYINSSVLDYVMKFSSASQNSTISTNNSTSSSPTSSGIQVHPSSSGTSSFSNVLNGTTSSRISEINSFPSKTFIVVVLVTIAILSIFLLKKRR
;
A
#
# COMPACT_ATOMS: atom_id res chain seq x y z
N MET A 1 -30.19 62.95 -6.32
CA MET A 1 -29.35 62.26 -7.31
C MET A 1 -28.00 61.77 -6.75
N ARG A 2 -27.16 62.62 -6.14
CA ARG A 2 -25.82 62.21 -5.65
C ARG A 2 -25.80 61.02 -4.67
N LYS A 3 -26.75 60.95 -3.71
CA LYS A 3 -26.87 59.80 -2.79
C LYS A 3 -27.30 58.50 -3.47
N LEU A 4 -28.13 58.60 -4.51
CA LEU A 4 -28.61 57.44 -5.27
C LEU A 4 -27.51 56.86 -6.16
N VAL A 5 -26.68 57.73 -6.75
CA VAL A 5 -25.48 57.32 -7.52
C VAL A 5 -24.48 56.63 -6.60
N LEU A 6 -24.20 57.19 -5.41
CA LEU A 6 -23.26 56.58 -4.45
C LEU A 6 -23.70 55.18 -3.99
N LEU A 7 -24.99 54.99 -3.66
CA LEU A 7 -25.54 53.68 -3.29
C LEU A 7 -25.46 52.68 -4.44
N PHE A 8 -25.70 53.12 -5.68
CA PHE A 8 -25.57 52.28 -6.86
C PHE A 8 -24.12 51.87 -7.13
N THR A 9 -23.16 52.78 -6.94
CA THR A 9 -21.74 52.49 -7.10
C THR A 9 -21.22 51.52 -6.03
N ILE A 10 -21.65 51.67 -4.77
CA ILE A 10 -21.30 50.75 -3.68
C ILE A 10 -21.87 49.36 -3.94
N ALA A 11 -23.13 49.26 -4.39
CA ALA A 11 -23.74 47.98 -4.75
C ALA A 11 -23.05 47.32 -5.95
N LEU A 12 -22.63 48.10 -6.95
CA LEU A 12 -21.89 47.58 -8.11
C LEU A 12 -20.49 47.08 -7.74
N ILE A 13 -19.79 47.81 -6.86
CA ILE A 13 -18.48 47.39 -6.33
C ILE A 13 -18.65 46.14 -5.46
N ALA A 14 -19.67 46.07 -4.60
CA ALA A 14 -19.96 44.87 -3.81
C ALA A 14 -20.28 43.66 -4.71
N MET A 15 -21.06 43.83 -5.78
CA MET A 15 -21.32 42.77 -6.76
C MET A 15 -20.06 42.37 -7.53
N MET A 16 -19.19 43.31 -7.91
CA MET A 16 -17.91 42.99 -8.54
C MET A 16 -16.95 42.26 -7.59
N VAL A 17 -16.92 42.62 -6.31
CA VAL A 17 -16.12 41.93 -5.29
C VAL A 17 -16.65 40.51 -5.03
N PHE A 18 -17.98 40.30 -5.05
CA PHE A 18 -18.57 38.96 -4.99
C PHE A 18 -18.35 38.13 -6.26
N ALA A 19 -18.27 38.76 -7.44
CA ALA A 19 -17.97 38.09 -8.71
C ALA A 19 -16.47 37.79 -8.92
N LEU A 20 -15.60 38.34 -8.06
CA LEU A 20 -14.15 38.10 -8.04
C LEU A 20 -13.74 37.06 -6.98
N VAL A 21 -14.68 36.55 -6.18
CA VAL A 21 -14.43 35.33 -5.40
C VAL A 21 -14.41 34.20 -6.42
N PRO A 22 -13.27 33.51 -6.64
CA PRO A 22 -13.28 32.31 -7.46
C PRO A 22 -14.34 31.39 -6.87
N ALA A 23 -15.25 30.87 -7.69
CA ALA A 23 -16.08 29.76 -7.26
C ALA A 23 -15.11 28.73 -6.67
N ARG A 24 -15.23 28.44 -5.37
CA ARG A 24 -14.47 27.36 -4.74
C ARG A 24 -14.76 26.15 -5.60
N SER A 25 -13.77 25.65 -6.33
CA SER A 25 -13.88 24.39 -7.05
C SER A 25 -14.50 23.42 -6.06
N GLU A 26 -15.72 22.95 -6.33
CA GLU A 26 -16.29 21.92 -5.49
C GLU A 26 -15.27 20.79 -5.47
N SER A 27 -14.80 20.41 -4.28
CA SER A 27 -13.89 19.28 -4.15
C SER A 27 -14.52 18.10 -4.88
N PRO A 28 -13.75 17.35 -5.69
CA PRO A 28 -14.29 16.24 -6.44
C PRO A 28 -15.15 15.35 -5.55
N SER A 29 -16.31 14.91 -6.05
CA SER A 29 -17.15 13.96 -5.34
C SER A 29 -16.37 12.69 -5.07
N THR A 30 -16.58 12.07 -3.91
CA THR A 30 -15.90 10.82 -3.54
C THR A 30 -16.89 9.71 -3.26
N ALA A 31 -16.49 8.47 -3.51
CA ALA A 31 -17.29 7.27 -3.24
C ALA A 31 -17.49 7.00 -1.74
N THR A 32 -16.55 7.47 -0.92
CA THR A 32 -16.58 7.33 0.54
C THR A 32 -16.54 8.71 1.23
N PRO A 33 -16.76 8.81 2.55
CA PRO A 33 -16.52 10.05 3.30
C PRO A 33 -15.07 10.55 3.28
N ILE A 34 -14.11 9.74 2.81
CA ILE A 34 -12.70 10.12 2.72
C ILE A 34 -12.51 11.16 1.62
N LYS A 35 -11.99 12.32 1.99
CA LYS A 35 -11.63 13.45 1.11
C LYS A 35 -10.13 13.66 0.98
N HIS A 36 -9.37 13.06 1.88
CA HIS A 36 -7.91 13.14 1.93
C HIS A 36 -7.31 11.75 2.15
N VAL A 37 -6.36 11.38 1.30
CA VAL A 37 -5.53 10.20 1.46
C VAL A 37 -4.09 10.65 1.71
N VAL A 38 -3.47 10.15 2.77
CA VAL A 38 -2.05 10.37 3.07
C VAL A 38 -1.35 9.02 3.03
N ILE A 39 -0.42 8.85 2.09
CA ILE A 39 0.40 7.64 1.95
C ILE A 39 1.79 7.95 2.49
N ILE A 40 2.18 7.20 3.52
CA ILE A 40 3.51 7.25 4.14
C ILE A 40 4.22 5.95 3.78
N ILE A 41 5.34 6.04 3.07
CA ILE A 41 6.17 4.89 2.70
C ILE A 41 7.51 5.03 3.44
N LEU A 42 7.71 4.15 4.40
CA LEU A 42 8.89 4.01 5.24
C LEU A 42 9.86 2.99 4.61
N GLU A 43 10.95 2.71 5.29
CA GLU A 43 12.09 1.89 4.86
C GLU A 43 12.58 1.06 6.07
N ASN A 44 13.27 -0.07 5.98
CA ASN A 44 13.22 -1.18 5.02
C ASN A 44 12.90 -2.40 5.92
N HIS A 45 11.64 -2.84 5.97
CA HIS A 45 11.18 -3.76 7.02
C HIS A 45 10.06 -4.70 6.58
N SER A 46 10.34 -6.00 6.66
CA SER A 46 9.33 -7.03 6.47
C SER A 46 8.32 -7.11 7.61
N PHE A 47 7.16 -7.75 7.37
CA PHE A 47 6.11 -7.90 8.36
C PHE A 47 6.58 -8.67 9.58
N ASP A 48 7.23 -9.83 9.39
CA ASP A 48 7.72 -10.65 10.49
C ASP A 48 8.83 -9.96 11.32
N ASN A 49 9.58 -9.03 10.73
CA ASN A 49 10.55 -8.21 11.46
C ASN A 49 9.87 -7.34 12.52
N LEU A 50 8.83 -6.59 12.15
CA LEU A 50 8.19 -5.61 13.02
C LEU A 50 7.01 -6.16 13.82
N PHE A 51 6.22 -7.04 13.22
CA PHE A 51 4.95 -7.55 13.73
C PHE A 51 4.89 -9.08 13.81
N GLY A 52 5.98 -9.81 13.52
CA GLY A 52 5.98 -11.27 13.54
C GLY A 52 5.58 -11.88 14.89
N THR A 53 5.86 -11.18 15.99
CA THR A 53 5.44 -11.61 17.34
C THR A 53 4.19 -10.88 17.85
N TYR A 54 3.66 -9.90 17.12
CA TYR A 54 2.41 -9.23 17.46
C TYR A 54 1.22 -10.20 17.33
N PRO A 55 0.18 -10.11 18.18
CA PRO A 55 0.00 -9.22 19.34
C PRO A 55 0.60 -9.78 20.64
N PHE A 56 1.20 -10.97 20.59
CA PHE A 56 1.62 -11.72 21.77
C PHE A 56 2.90 -11.20 22.41
N GLY A 57 3.81 -10.62 21.63
CA GLY A 57 5.15 -10.24 22.10
C GLY A 57 6.04 -11.44 22.44
N ASN A 58 7.28 -11.12 22.77
CA ASN A 58 8.23 -12.06 23.36
C ASN A 58 9.09 -11.30 24.40
N PRO A 59 8.88 -11.49 25.72
CA PRO A 59 7.99 -12.46 26.35
C PRO A 59 6.49 -12.20 26.11
N LEU A 60 5.67 -13.23 26.31
CA LEU A 60 4.22 -13.18 26.09
C LEU A 60 3.52 -12.11 26.96
N ILE A 61 2.79 -11.21 26.31
CA ILE A 61 1.90 -10.20 26.87
C ILE A 61 0.54 -10.85 27.13
N LYS A 62 0.03 -10.73 28.36
CA LYS A 62 -1.20 -11.42 28.80
C LYS A 62 -2.50 -10.63 28.58
N ASP A 63 -2.41 -9.31 28.43
CA ASP A 63 -3.56 -8.40 28.47
C ASP A 63 -3.72 -7.60 27.17
N ASN A 64 -3.28 -8.16 26.04
CA ASN A 64 -3.43 -7.50 24.76
C ASN A 64 -4.80 -7.81 24.12
N ILE A 65 -5.41 -6.80 23.52
CA ILE A 65 -6.75 -6.84 22.97
C ILE A 65 -6.83 -7.74 21.75
N THR A 66 -5.92 -7.53 20.79
CA THR A 66 -5.93 -8.27 19.53
C THR A 66 -5.74 -9.78 19.77
N CYS A 67 -5.01 -10.17 20.82
CA CYS A 67 -4.88 -11.57 21.26
C CYS A 67 -6.23 -12.29 21.43
N SER A 68 -7.30 -11.56 21.77
CA SER A 68 -8.64 -12.10 22.02
C SER A 68 -9.56 -12.06 20.79
N LEU A 69 -9.14 -11.42 19.70
CA LEU A 69 -10.00 -11.12 18.55
C LEU A 69 -9.51 -11.76 17.27
N MET A 70 -8.32 -11.38 16.83
CA MET A 70 -7.78 -11.67 15.50
C MET A 70 -6.29 -11.96 15.65
N ARG A 71 -5.76 -12.89 14.85
CA ARG A 71 -4.35 -13.23 14.89
C ARG A 71 -3.78 -13.07 13.49
N PRO A 72 -2.75 -12.23 13.29
CA PRO A 72 -2.05 -12.21 12.02
C PRO A 72 -1.23 -13.49 11.85
N VAL A 73 -0.93 -13.86 10.60
CA VAL A 73 0.09 -14.88 10.32
C VAL A 73 1.46 -14.29 10.60
N GLY A 74 1.85 -14.31 11.87
CA GLY A 74 3.16 -13.88 12.33
C GLY A 74 4.22 -14.99 12.31
N LEU A 75 5.43 -14.58 12.64
CA LEU A 75 6.67 -15.35 12.69
C LEU A 75 6.57 -16.63 13.52
N ASN A 76 6.92 -17.74 12.89
CA ASN A 76 7.18 -19.00 13.56
C ASN A 76 8.60 -19.01 14.17
N LEU A 77 8.68 -18.79 15.48
CA LEU A 77 9.95 -18.80 16.23
C LEU A 77 10.68 -20.16 16.24
N SER A 78 10.03 -21.24 15.78
CA SER A 78 10.68 -22.55 15.63
C SER A 78 11.39 -22.72 14.28
N THR A 79 11.22 -21.78 13.35
CA THR A 79 11.89 -21.78 12.04
C THR A 79 13.41 -21.83 12.20
N SER A 80 14.06 -22.57 11.30
CA SER A 80 15.50 -22.69 11.19
C SER A 80 15.89 -22.55 9.71
N VAL A 81 16.58 -21.46 9.36
CA VAL A 81 17.01 -21.17 7.99
C VAL A 81 18.45 -21.64 7.78
N PRO A 82 18.76 -22.41 6.71
CA PRO A 82 20.13 -22.85 6.42
C PRO A 82 21.10 -21.68 6.28
N ASN A 83 22.32 -21.81 6.81
CA ASN A 83 23.34 -20.76 6.77
C ASN A 83 24.35 -20.90 5.61
N GLY A 84 24.07 -21.75 4.62
CA GLY A 84 24.97 -22.06 3.49
C GLY A 84 26.20 -22.92 3.83
N ASN A 85 26.52 -23.12 5.12
CA ASN A 85 27.71 -23.84 5.60
C ASN A 85 27.38 -25.11 6.41
N GLY A 86 26.20 -25.70 6.17
CA GLY A 86 25.73 -26.91 6.86
C GLY A 86 25.13 -26.66 8.26
N GLY A 87 24.99 -25.41 8.69
CA GLY A 87 24.30 -25.00 9.91
C GLY A 87 22.96 -24.32 9.63
N TYR A 88 22.29 -23.90 10.71
CA TYR A 88 21.00 -23.20 10.65
C TYR A 88 20.99 -22.01 11.61
N VAL A 89 20.24 -20.97 11.26
CA VAL A 89 19.97 -19.80 12.10
C VAL A 89 18.47 -19.75 12.40
N LYS A 90 18.13 -19.48 13.65
CA LYS A 90 16.74 -19.25 14.07
C LYS A 90 16.47 -17.74 14.15
N PRO A 91 15.20 -17.32 14.00
CA PRO A 91 14.83 -15.95 14.32
C PRO A 91 15.25 -15.57 15.75
N TYR A 92 15.77 -14.36 15.94
CA TYR A 92 16.25 -13.89 17.24
C TYR A 92 15.78 -12.46 17.52
N HIS A 93 15.63 -12.12 18.80
CA HIS A 93 15.19 -10.79 19.21
C HIS A 93 16.30 -9.76 18.97
N GLY A 94 16.02 -8.79 18.10
CA GLY A 94 16.93 -7.73 17.70
C GLY A 94 17.01 -6.59 18.72
N SER A 95 17.91 -5.64 18.50
CA SER A 95 18.02 -4.42 19.32
C SER A 95 17.17 -3.28 18.72
N ILE A 96 17.05 -2.14 19.42
CA ILE A 96 16.37 -0.94 18.88
C ILE A 96 17.08 -0.35 17.65
N ILE A 97 18.37 -0.67 17.48
CA ILE A 97 19.15 -0.41 16.27
C ILE A 97 19.43 -1.78 15.63
N LEU A 98 18.84 -2.03 14.48
CA LEU A 98 19.07 -3.28 13.73
C LEU A 98 20.31 -3.15 12.85
N THR A 99 20.97 -4.27 12.59
CA THR A 99 22.01 -4.32 11.57
C THR A 99 21.33 -4.47 10.22
N ASP A 100 21.75 -3.65 9.28
CA ASP A 100 21.22 -3.63 7.92
C ASP A 100 21.51 -4.96 7.18
N PRO A 101 20.49 -5.69 6.70
CA PRO A 101 20.68 -6.87 5.86
C PRO A 101 21.25 -6.52 4.48
N VAL A 102 21.52 -7.55 3.66
CA VAL A 102 22.02 -7.33 2.30
C VAL A 102 20.84 -7.28 1.34
N GLU A 103 20.69 -6.17 0.63
CA GLU A 103 19.47 -5.86 -0.11
C GLU A 103 19.58 -5.96 -1.64
N GLY A 104 18.41 -6.02 -2.27
CA GLY A 104 18.20 -5.87 -3.72
C GLY A 104 17.86 -7.14 -4.48
N PHE A 105 17.70 -7.03 -5.80
CA PHE A 105 17.23 -8.11 -6.67
C PHE A 105 17.84 -9.49 -6.39
N LYS A 106 19.17 -9.57 -6.37
CA LYS A 106 19.88 -10.86 -6.24
C LYS A 106 19.68 -11.51 -4.87
N PRO A 107 19.94 -10.84 -3.73
CA PRO A 107 19.66 -11.42 -2.42
C PRO A 107 18.18 -11.75 -2.25
N TYR A 108 17.24 -10.91 -2.66
CA TYR A 108 15.80 -11.18 -2.46
C TYR A 108 15.30 -12.40 -3.24
N HIS A 109 15.80 -12.61 -4.46
CA HIS A 109 15.47 -13.83 -5.21
C HIS A 109 16.11 -15.09 -4.60
N LYS A 110 17.26 -14.95 -3.92
CA LYS A 110 17.80 -16.04 -3.10
C LYS A 110 16.94 -16.29 -1.88
N ASP A 111 16.53 -15.24 -1.18
CA ASP A 111 15.75 -15.32 0.06
C ASP A 111 14.40 -16.00 -0.17
N TRP A 112 13.72 -15.55 -1.22
CA TRP A 112 12.49 -16.14 -1.74
C TRP A 112 12.65 -17.62 -2.11
N ASN A 113 13.75 -17.97 -2.80
CA ASN A 113 14.06 -19.33 -3.28
C ASN A 113 12.84 -20.05 -3.87
N PHE A 114 12.17 -19.42 -4.84
CA PHE A 114 10.95 -19.95 -5.47
C PHE A 114 9.81 -20.28 -4.49
N GLY A 115 9.72 -19.54 -3.38
CA GLY A 115 8.68 -19.68 -2.36
C GLY A 115 9.03 -20.61 -1.22
N LEU A 116 10.26 -21.12 -1.13
CA LEU A 116 10.73 -21.89 0.03
C LEU A 116 11.03 -21.01 1.25
N MET A 117 11.29 -19.71 1.04
CA MET A 117 11.58 -18.73 2.09
C MET A 117 12.73 -19.16 3.01
N ASN A 118 13.74 -19.84 2.47
CA ASN A 118 14.84 -20.43 3.24
C ASN A 118 16.22 -19.94 2.77
N GLY A 119 16.27 -18.88 1.96
CA GLY A 119 17.52 -18.30 1.50
C GLY A 119 18.03 -17.12 2.31
N PHE A 120 17.23 -16.55 3.23
CA PHE A 120 17.51 -15.30 3.95
C PHE A 120 18.90 -15.17 4.56
N VAL A 121 19.46 -16.25 5.11
CA VAL A 121 20.81 -16.20 5.70
C VAL A 121 21.89 -16.17 4.61
N GLU A 122 21.65 -16.80 3.45
CA GLU A 122 22.57 -16.78 2.32
C GLU A 122 22.46 -15.50 1.47
N GLY A 123 21.24 -15.00 1.23
CA GLY A 123 21.00 -13.79 0.46
C GLY A 123 21.27 -12.54 1.29
N SER A 124 20.49 -12.38 2.37
CA SER A 124 20.47 -11.17 3.20
C SER A 124 21.36 -11.21 4.46
N GLY A 125 22.03 -12.33 4.72
CA GLY A 125 22.96 -12.49 5.85
C GLY A 125 22.28 -12.92 7.16
N ILE A 126 23.05 -13.20 8.21
CA ILE A 126 22.52 -13.69 9.50
C ILE A 126 21.58 -12.67 10.15
N GLN A 127 21.84 -11.37 9.94
CA GLN A 127 21.07 -10.27 10.50
C GLN A 127 19.62 -10.20 10.00
N SER A 128 19.33 -10.80 8.84
CA SER A 128 17.97 -10.95 8.32
C SER A 128 17.03 -11.64 9.31
N MET A 129 17.55 -12.50 10.18
CA MET A 129 16.76 -13.28 11.13
C MET A 129 16.38 -12.49 12.40
N ALA A 130 16.73 -11.20 12.48
CA ALA A 130 16.31 -10.36 13.60
C ALA A 130 14.81 -10.02 13.51
N TYR A 131 14.10 -10.12 14.63
CA TYR A 131 12.76 -9.55 14.81
C TYR A 131 12.71 -8.65 16.03
N VAL A 132 11.80 -7.69 16.04
CA VAL A 132 11.54 -6.81 17.19
C VAL A 132 10.17 -7.09 17.80
N THR A 133 9.90 -6.47 18.95
CA THR A 133 8.64 -6.56 19.68
C THR A 133 8.14 -5.16 20.02
N ASN A 134 7.03 -5.06 20.76
CA ASN A 134 6.64 -3.82 21.44
C ASN A 134 7.75 -3.20 22.31
N ALA A 135 8.81 -3.91 22.69
CA ALA A 135 9.90 -3.26 23.42
C ALA A 135 10.66 -2.23 22.55
N GLN A 136 10.64 -2.40 21.23
CA GLN A 136 11.34 -1.52 20.27
C GLN A 136 10.39 -0.68 19.43
N VAL A 137 9.29 -1.27 18.95
CA VAL A 137 8.35 -0.61 18.01
C VAL A 137 6.92 -0.45 18.52
N PRO A 138 6.74 -0.03 19.77
CA PRO A 138 5.42 -0.10 20.35
C PRO A 138 4.42 0.95 19.85
N LEU A 139 4.88 2.10 19.32
CA LEU A 139 3.97 3.09 18.77
C LEU A 139 3.29 2.54 17.50
N LEU A 140 4.03 1.74 16.71
CA LEU A 140 3.45 0.99 15.60
C LEU A 140 2.47 -0.08 16.08
N TRP A 141 2.78 -0.78 17.18
CA TRP A 141 1.89 -1.79 17.75
C TRP A 141 0.62 -1.18 18.33
N ASP A 142 0.67 0.00 18.95
CA ASP A 142 -0.55 0.68 19.42
C ASP A 142 -1.42 1.14 18.26
N TYR A 143 -0.85 1.60 17.15
CA TYR A 143 -1.66 1.85 15.96
C TYR A 143 -2.30 0.56 15.41
N ALA A 144 -1.65 -0.59 15.53
CA ALA A 144 -2.25 -1.87 15.17
C ALA A 144 -3.39 -2.28 16.12
N GLU A 145 -3.24 -2.06 17.44
CA GLU A 145 -4.31 -2.31 18.42
C GLU A 145 -5.49 -1.36 18.24
N GLU A 146 -5.23 -0.09 17.92
CA GLU A 146 -6.27 0.93 17.81
C GLU A 146 -6.91 0.99 16.44
N TYR A 147 -6.25 0.52 15.38
CA TYR A 147 -6.75 0.64 14.02
C TYR A 147 -6.67 -0.71 13.28
N VAL A 148 -6.28 -0.68 12.00
CA VAL A 148 -6.17 -1.86 11.16
C VAL A 148 -4.71 -2.11 10.84
N LEU A 149 -4.27 -3.36 11.03
CA LEU A 149 -3.01 -3.89 10.51
C LEU A 149 -3.32 -4.92 9.43
N ALA A 150 -2.84 -4.72 8.21
CA ALA A 150 -2.92 -5.75 7.18
C ALA A 150 -1.76 -6.74 7.32
N ASP A 151 -2.07 -8.04 7.38
CA ASP A 151 -1.09 -9.12 7.53
C ASP A 151 -0.84 -9.91 6.24
N ASP A 152 -1.44 -9.47 5.14
CA ASP A 152 -1.32 -10.04 3.80
C ASP A 152 -1.08 -8.96 2.74
N TYR A 153 -0.22 -8.00 3.07
CA TYR A 153 0.17 -6.88 2.22
C TYR A 153 1.63 -7.00 1.78
N PHE A 154 1.89 -6.87 0.48
CA PHE A 154 3.21 -7.06 -0.11
C PHE A 154 3.71 -5.78 -0.77
N SER A 155 5.03 -5.56 -0.76
CA SER A 155 5.60 -4.50 -1.60
C SER A 155 5.32 -4.80 -3.09
N PRO A 156 5.21 -3.78 -3.95
CA PRO A 156 4.81 -3.97 -5.35
C PRO A 156 5.63 -4.99 -6.14
N VAL A 157 6.95 -5.05 -5.91
CA VAL A 157 7.89 -5.85 -6.71
C VAL A 157 9.00 -6.46 -5.86
N LEU A 158 9.48 -7.65 -6.22
CA LEU A 158 10.61 -8.32 -5.56
C LEU A 158 11.95 -7.70 -5.97
N GLU A 159 12.16 -6.45 -5.58
CA GLU A 159 13.29 -5.59 -5.90
C GLU A 159 13.60 -4.65 -4.74
N SER A 160 14.67 -3.86 -4.88
CA SER A 160 15.05 -2.84 -3.91
C SER A 160 14.06 -1.66 -3.83
N THR A 161 14.42 -0.65 -3.04
CA THR A 161 13.67 0.58 -2.77
C THR A 161 13.16 1.31 -4.01
N GLN A 162 14.05 1.64 -4.96
CA GLN A 162 13.68 2.49 -6.10
C GLN A 162 12.63 1.86 -7.02
N PRO A 163 12.77 0.59 -7.47
CA PRO A 163 11.73 -0.06 -8.26
C PRO A 163 10.38 -0.14 -7.54
N ASN A 164 10.37 -0.40 -6.23
CA ASN A 164 9.15 -0.42 -5.44
C ASN A 164 8.47 0.94 -5.37
N ARG A 165 9.20 2.00 -5.02
CA ARG A 165 8.64 3.37 -4.97
C ARG A 165 8.13 3.85 -6.33
N LEU A 166 8.75 3.44 -7.43
CA LEU A 166 8.22 3.70 -8.77
C LEU A 166 6.92 2.94 -9.02
N ALA A 167 6.85 1.65 -8.67
CA ALA A 167 5.65 0.83 -8.81
C ALA A 167 4.47 1.31 -7.94
N TYR A 168 4.77 1.92 -6.77
CA TYR A 168 3.80 2.66 -5.94
C TYR A 168 3.21 3.90 -6.61
N LEU A 169 3.76 4.36 -7.74
CA LEU A 169 3.29 5.53 -8.48
C LEU A 169 2.77 5.18 -9.88
N THR A 170 3.24 4.09 -10.48
CA THR A 170 2.85 3.65 -11.85
C THR A 170 1.82 2.54 -11.85
N GLY A 171 1.72 1.76 -10.77
CA GLY A 171 0.83 0.61 -10.69
C GLY A 171 1.32 -0.62 -11.45
N PHE A 172 2.62 -0.70 -11.83
CA PHE A 172 3.21 -1.88 -12.48
C PHE A 172 4.74 -1.95 -12.23
N SER A 173 5.33 -3.14 -12.42
CA SER A 173 6.79 -3.33 -12.39
C SER A 173 7.47 -2.65 -13.58
N THR A 174 8.35 -1.69 -13.32
CA THR A 174 9.07 -0.94 -14.36
C THR A 174 10.36 -1.64 -14.78
N ASN A 175 11.01 -1.14 -15.84
CA ASN A 175 12.31 -1.66 -16.27
C ASN A 175 13.50 -1.11 -15.45
N VAL A 176 13.23 -0.36 -14.38
CA VAL A 176 14.25 0.11 -13.44
C VAL A 176 14.54 -0.99 -12.42
N THR A 177 15.82 -1.28 -12.20
CA THR A 177 16.33 -2.30 -11.27
C THR A 177 17.38 -1.69 -10.36
N GLY A 178 17.36 -2.02 -9.06
CA GLY A 178 18.27 -1.43 -8.08
C GLY A 178 18.03 0.06 -7.80
N ASP A 179 18.80 0.62 -6.85
CA ASP A 179 18.65 2.00 -6.36
C ASP A 179 19.60 3.01 -7.02
N GLY A 180 20.12 2.64 -8.20
CA GLY A 180 20.98 3.52 -8.97
C GLY A 180 20.21 4.71 -9.52
N PHE A 181 20.77 5.92 -9.41
CA PHE A 181 20.13 7.12 -9.96
C PHE A 181 19.73 6.94 -11.43
N VAL A 182 18.43 7.08 -11.69
CA VAL A 182 17.85 7.09 -13.04
C VAL A 182 17.09 8.39 -13.27
N SER A 183 17.04 8.80 -14.54
CA SER A 183 16.28 10.00 -14.92
C SER A 183 15.59 9.88 -16.28
N GLY A 184 14.32 10.28 -16.34
CA GLY A 184 13.55 10.39 -17.58
C GLY A 184 13.33 9.07 -18.33
N VAL A 185 13.35 7.94 -17.63
CA VAL A 185 13.24 6.59 -18.20
C VAL A 185 11.80 6.08 -18.27
N ILE A 186 10.87 6.68 -17.51
CA ILE A 186 9.45 6.33 -17.51
C ILE A 186 8.64 7.58 -17.88
N PRO A 187 7.67 7.52 -18.80
CA PRO A 187 6.77 8.65 -19.05
C PRO A 187 6.00 9.09 -17.79
N PHE A 188 5.97 10.38 -17.46
CA PHE A 188 5.18 10.86 -16.32
C PHE A 188 3.68 10.57 -16.49
N CYS A 189 3.19 10.48 -17.73
CA CYS A 189 1.80 10.15 -18.04
C CYS A 189 1.37 8.74 -17.59
N ASP A 190 2.31 7.88 -17.23
CA ASP A 190 2.03 6.53 -16.72
C ASP A 190 1.80 6.52 -15.20
N THR A 191 1.88 7.68 -14.54
CA THR A 191 1.75 7.80 -13.09
C THR A 191 0.33 8.15 -12.64
N ILE A 192 -0.03 7.71 -11.45
CA ILE A 192 -1.24 8.16 -10.74
C ILE A 192 -1.27 9.69 -10.60
N MET A 193 -0.11 10.33 -10.42
CA MET A 193 -0.01 11.79 -10.27
C MET A 193 -0.46 12.52 -11.54
N TYR A 194 -0.09 12.02 -12.72
CA TYR A 194 -0.58 12.55 -13.98
C TYR A 194 -2.10 12.42 -14.10
N GLN A 195 -2.63 11.24 -13.76
CA GLN A 195 -4.07 11.00 -13.76
C GLN A 195 -4.82 11.96 -12.83
N LEU A 196 -4.34 12.13 -11.59
CA LEU A 196 -4.91 13.08 -10.63
C LEU A 196 -4.90 14.51 -11.18
N SER A 197 -3.80 14.95 -11.79
CA SER A 197 -3.73 16.27 -12.44
C SER A 197 -4.72 16.41 -13.59
N ASN A 198 -4.88 15.39 -14.43
CA ASN A 198 -5.78 15.41 -15.57
C ASN A 198 -7.26 15.45 -15.16
N ASP A 199 -7.60 14.81 -14.04
CA ASP A 199 -8.96 14.75 -13.50
C ASP A 199 -9.25 15.82 -12.42
N GLY A 200 -8.31 16.74 -12.19
CA GLY A 200 -8.51 17.87 -11.27
C GLY A 200 -8.57 17.49 -9.79
N VAL A 201 -7.99 16.34 -9.42
CA VAL A 201 -7.82 15.91 -8.02
C VAL A 201 -6.50 16.47 -7.51
N SER A 202 -6.56 17.30 -6.45
CA SER A 202 -5.35 17.92 -5.91
C SER A 202 -4.42 16.89 -5.28
N TRP A 203 -3.13 17.00 -5.58
CA TRP A 203 -2.12 16.13 -5.00
C TRP A 203 -0.83 16.88 -4.70
N ALA A 204 -0.02 16.32 -3.80
CA ALA A 204 1.34 16.77 -3.56
C ALA A 204 2.24 15.63 -3.08
N TYR A 205 3.53 15.79 -3.33
CA TYR A 205 4.59 14.91 -2.88
C TYR A 205 5.48 15.67 -1.89
N PHE A 206 5.40 15.26 -0.63
CA PHE A 206 6.17 15.84 0.46
C PHE A 206 7.33 14.93 0.82
N ASP A 207 8.55 15.45 0.82
CA ASP A 207 9.76 14.70 1.13
C ASP A 207 10.63 15.46 2.14
N TYR A 208 11.17 14.76 3.14
CA TYR A 208 11.87 15.40 4.25
C TYR A 208 13.21 16.02 3.81
N GLY A 209 13.95 15.32 2.95
CA GLY A 209 15.23 15.75 2.41
C GLY A 209 15.13 16.82 1.32
N TYR A 210 13.95 17.00 0.72
CA TYR A 210 13.73 17.96 -0.35
C TYR A 210 13.86 19.41 0.12
N THR A 211 14.79 20.16 -0.49
CA THR A 211 15.06 21.57 -0.16
C THR A 211 14.66 22.54 -1.29
N GLY A 212 13.90 22.08 -2.28
CA GLY A 212 13.69 22.80 -3.54
C GLY A 212 14.89 22.68 -4.50
N GLY A 213 14.66 22.90 -5.79
CA GLY A 213 15.71 22.86 -6.81
C GLY A 213 15.26 22.21 -8.12
N ILE A 214 16.24 21.91 -8.99
CA ILE A 214 16.01 21.32 -10.32
C ILE A 214 15.72 19.82 -10.24
N ILE A 215 16.34 19.13 -9.27
CA ILE A 215 16.15 17.69 -9.08
C ILE A 215 14.87 17.50 -8.27
N PRO A 216 13.87 16.75 -8.76
CA PRO A 216 12.66 16.46 -8.00
C PRO A 216 12.98 15.49 -6.84
N PRO A 217 12.11 15.37 -5.81
CA PRO A 217 12.32 14.42 -4.72
C PRO A 217 12.40 13.00 -5.25
N PHE A 218 13.15 12.13 -4.57
CA PHE A 218 13.28 10.73 -4.96
C PHE A 218 11.94 9.98 -4.82
N PRO A 219 11.55 9.08 -5.76
CA PRO A 219 12.27 8.66 -6.97
C PRO A 219 11.86 9.42 -8.24
N LEU A 220 11.23 10.59 -8.12
CA LEU A 220 10.52 11.26 -9.21
C LEU A 220 11.42 11.70 -10.39
N SER A 221 12.74 11.72 -10.21
CA SER A 221 13.70 11.97 -11.29
C SER A 221 13.55 10.98 -12.44
N ALA A 222 13.13 9.75 -12.15
CA ALA A 222 12.91 8.68 -13.12
C ALA A 222 11.84 9.03 -14.17
N PHE A 223 10.92 9.94 -13.87
CA PHE A 223 9.82 10.28 -14.76
C PHE A 223 10.17 11.39 -15.75
N ASN A 224 10.00 11.14 -17.05
CA ASN A 224 10.13 12.14 -18.09
C ASN A 224 8.92 13.10 -18.06
N GLY A 225 9.19 14.41 -17.97
CA GLY A 225 8.16 15.44 -17.78
C GLY A 225 7.91 15.84 -16.32
N ASN A 226 8.64 15.25 -15.36
CA ASN A 226 8.46 15.54 -13.93
C ASN A 226 8.58 17.05 -13.57
N VAL A 227 9.37 17.79 -14.33
CA VAL A 227 9.66 19.23 -14.07
C VAL A 227 8.43 20.11 -14.24
N ASP A 228 7.50 19.71 -15.11
CA ASP A 228 6.24 20.43 -15.36
C ASP A 228 5.30 20.37 -14.14
N TYR A 229 5.55 19.43 -13.22
CA TYR A 229 4.79 19.22 -11.98
C TYR A 229 5.57 19.64 -10.74
N SER A 230 6.68 20.38 -10.89
CA SER A 230 7.51 20.84 -9.76
C SER A 230 6.77 21.67 -8.70
N SER A 231 5.64 22.29 -9.05
CA SER A 231 4.77 22.99 -8.10
C SER A 231 3.99 22.06 -7.15
N HIS A 232 4.14 20.74 -7.28
CA HIS A 232 3.53 19.74 -6.40
C HIS A 232 4.55 19.09 -5.45
N TYR A 233 5.83 19.49 -5.51
CA TYR A 233 6.90 18.90 -4.71
C TYR A 233 7.30 19.82 -3.58
N PHE A 234 7.31 19.31 -2.36
CA PHE A 234 7.51 20.13 -1.18
C PHE A 234 8.34 19.42 -0.11
N ASN A 235 8.92 20.23 0.78
CA ASN A 235 9.45 19.71 2.02
C ASN A 235 8.30 19.31 2.96
N THR A 236 8.47 18.29 3.80
CA THR A 236 7.42 17.90 4.78
C THR A 236 7.05 19.01 5.79
N SER A 237 7.88 20.03 5.99
CA SER A 237 7.50 21.22 6.77
C SER A 237 6.32 22.00 6.16
N VAL A 238 6.13 21.94 4.83
CA VAL A 238 4.99 22.53 4.14
C VAL A 238 3.71 21.76 4.47
N PHE A 239 3.77 20.43 4.53
CA PHE A 239 2.62 19.59 4.93
C PHE A 239 2.03 20.01 6.29
N LEU A 240 2.89 20.27 7.28
CA LEU A 240 2.46 20.73 8.61
C LEU A 240 1.82 22.14 8.58
N THR A 241 2.22 22.96 7.62
CA THR A 241 1.60 24.28 7.38
C THR A 241 0.26 24.12 6.68
N ASP A 242 0.18 23.29 5.65
CA ASP A 242 -1.05 23.04 4.88
C ASP A 242 -2.17 22.45 5.73
N LEU A 243 -1.84 21.58 6.71
CA LEU A 243 -2.79 21.07 7.69
C LEU A 243 -3.42 22.19 8.53
N LYS A 244 -2.65 23.23 8.89
CA LYS A 244 -3.12 24.36 9.70
C LYS A 244 -3.89 25.39 8.88
N ASP A 245 -3.40 25.65 7.67
CA ASP A 245 -3.92 26.71 6.79
C ASP A 245 -5.12 26.25 5.94
N GLY A 246 -5.54 25.00 6.09
CA GLY A 246 -6.66 24.46 5.35
C GLY A 246 -6.34 24.28 3.85
N GLN A 247 -5.12 23.83 3.55
CA GLN A 247 -4.62 23.59 2.18
C GLN A 247 -4.22 22.12 1.90
N LEU A 248 -4.58 21.16 2.76
CA LEU A 248 -4.21 19.76 2.55
C LEU A 248 -4.75 19.24 1.19
N PRO A 249 -3.90 18.69 0.30
CA PRO A 249 -4.34 18.09 -0.95
C PRO A 249 -5.22 16.86 -0.74
N SER A 250 -6.00 16.49 -1.77
CA SER A 250 -6.81 15.27 -1.73
C SER A 250 -5.97 14.00 -1.66
N VAL A 251 -4.79 13.97 -2.31
CA VAL A 251 -3.85 12.85 -2.22
C VAL A 251 -2.46 13.37 -1.89
N SER A 252 -1.87 12.91 -0.79
CA SER A 252 -0.55 13.33 -0.33
C SER A 252 0.37 12.14 -0.16
N TRP A 253 1.52 12.15 -0.81
CA TRP A 253 2.64 11.27 -0.44
C TRP A 253 3.51 11.99 0.57
N LEU A 254 3.84 11.33 1.68
CA LEU A 254 4.66 11.88 2.75
C LEU A 254 5.84 10.95 3.00
N MET A 255 7.00 11.33 2.48
CA MET A 255 8.25 10.57 2.55
C MET A 255 9.21 11.20 3.56
N PHE A 256 9.93 10.35 4.29
CA PHE A 256 10.93 10.78 5.28
C PHE A 256 12.37 10.54 4.85
N THR A 257 12.58 10.22 3.57
CA THR A 257 13.90 10.09 2.96
C THR A 257 14.76 11.31 3.21
N GLY A 258 16.05 11.07 3.45
CA GLY A 258 17.04 12.14 3.54
C GLY A 258 17.61 12.50 2.17
N GLY A 259 18.54 13.45 2.15
CA GLY A 259 19.26 13.84 0.93
C GLY A 259 18.48 14.78 0.04
N LYS A 260 19.21 15.64 -0.66
CA LYS A 260 18.66 16.70 -1.52
C LYS A 260 18.05 16.12 -2.82
N GLY A 261 17.09 15.21 -2.73
CA GLY A 261 16.44 14.52 -3.85
C GLY A 261 17.13 13.22 -4.31
N TYR A 262 17.92 12.57 -3.44
CA TYR A 262 18.52 11.25 -3.68
C TYR A 262 18.06 10.29 -2.60
N ASP A 263 18.21 8.99 -2.86
CA ASP A 263 18.16 8.00 -1.80
C ASP A 263 19.38 8.17 -0.88
N SER A 264 19.22 8.93 0.18
CA SER A 264 20.14 8.89 1.30
C SER A 264 19.31 8.80 2.56
N HIS A 265 19.31 7.61 3.16
CA HIS A 265 18.49 7.28 4.31
C HIS A 265 18.62 8.32 5.44
N SER A 266 17.51 8.53 6.13
CA SER A 266 17.37 9.43 7.26
C SER A 266 17.12 8.61 8.52
N ALA A 267 17.43 9.12 9.70
CA ALA A 267 16.99 8.46 10.94
C ALA A 267 15.45 8.47 11.15
N LEU A 268 14.70 9.02 10.19
CA LEU A 268 13.27 9.32 10.30
C LEU A 268 12.37 8.40 9.45
N ASP A 269 12.95 7.64 8.51
CA ASP A 269 12.24 6.73 7.61
C ASP A 269 12.19 5.27 8.12
N LEU A 270 12.79 5.01 9.29
CA LEU A 270 12.99 3.70 9.93
C LEU A 270 14.06 2.80 9.30
N HIS A 271 14.77 3.22 8.25
CA HIS A 271 15.79 2.38 7.61
C HIS A 271 16.88 1.92 8.61
N PRO A 272 17.31 0.65 8.63
CA PRO A 272 18.48 0.22 9.40
C PRO A 272 19.79 0.91 8.94
N PRO A 273 20.82 1.10 9.76
CA PRO A 273 20.90 0.84 11.19
C PRO A 273 20.53 2.10 11.98
N PHE A 274 19.46 2.81 11.62
CA PHE A 274 18.97 3.90 12.45
C PHE A 274 18.12 3.40 13.63
N ASN A 275 17.94 4.27 14.61
CA ASN A 275 17.19 3.96 15.81
C ASN A 275 15.69 4.01 15.52
N LEU A 276 14.99 2.87 15.68
CA LEU A 276 13.56 2.76 15.39
C LEU A 276 12.69 3.70 16.24
N THR A 277 13.14 4.11 17.43
CA THR A 277 12.40 5.10 18.25
C THR A 277 12.31 6.45 17.55
N LEU A 278 13.39 6.92 16.90
CA LEU A 278 13.40 8.22 16.25
C LEU A 278 12.44 8.29 15.07
N GLY A 279 12.40 7.24 14.23
CA GLY A 279 11.45 7.14 13.13
C GLY A 279 10.00 7.08 13.62
N GLN A 280 9.73 6.33 14.69
CA GLN A 280 8.38 6.29 15.29
C GLN A 280 7.94 7.64 15.87
N GLU A 281 8.82 8.33 16.61
CA GLU A 281 8.51 9.66 17.14
C GLU A 281 8.20 10.66 16.02
N ASN A 282 8.95 10.59 14.93
CA ASN A 282 8.68 11.39 13.74
C ASN A 282 7.33 11.04 13.11
N LEU A 283 7.04 9.75 12.93
CA LEU A 283 5.76 9.28 12.40
C LEU A 283 4.58 9.77 13.25
N VAL A 284 4.64 9.58 14.57
CA VAL A 284 3.62 10.04 15.53
C VAL A 284 3.40 11.54 15.44
N LYS A 285 4.46 12.35 15.27
CA LYS A 285 4.33 13.81 15.10
C LYS A 285 3.43 14.18 13.92
N TYR A 286 3.57 13.53 12.77
CA TYR A 286 2.73 13.83 11.60
C TYR A 286 1.33 13.25 11.72
N ILE A 287 1.18 12.03 12.27
CA ILE A 287 -0.14 11.43 12.51
C ILE A 287 -0.96 12.28 13.49
N ASN A 288 -0.36 12.68 14.62
CA ASN A 288 -1.00 13.57 15.58
C ASN A 288 -1.38 14.91 14.92
N ALA A 289 -0.50 15.49 14.09
CA ALA A 289 -0.82 16.73 13.38
C ALA A 289 -2.04 16.58 12.45
N ILE A 290 -2.18 15.44 11.77
CA ILE A 290 -3.38 15.13 10.96
C ILE A 290 -4.61 14.99 11.86
N MET A 291 -4.49 14.22 12.95
CA MET A 291 -5.55 13.96 13.93
C MET A 291 -6.06 15.23 14.64
N GLU A 292 -5.17 16.20 14.89
CA GLU A 292 -5.50 17.50 15.50
C GLU A 292 -6.03 18.52 14.46
N SER A 293 -5.83 18.25 13.17
CA SER A 293 -6.26 19.14 12.10
C SER A 293 -7.77 19.07 11.84
N PRO A 294 -8.37 20.07 11.18
CA PRO A 294 -9.76 20.00 10.71
C PRO A 294 -10.01 18.89 9.66
N TYR A 295 -8.97 18.19 9.20
CA TYR A 295 -9.07 17.15 8.17
C TYR A 295 -9.29 15.74 8.70
N TRP A 296 -9.04 15.48 9.99
CA TRP A 296 -9.09 14.14 10.59
C TRP A 296 -10.33 13.35 10.16
N ASN A 297 -11.51 13.96 10.31
CA ASN A 297 -12.84 13.38 10.06
C ASN A 297 -13.09 12.93 8.61
N SER A 298 -12.16 13.22 7.69
CA SER A 298 -12.23 12.87 6.27
C SER A 298 -10.92 12.31 5.71
N THR A 299 -9.99 11.90 6.58
CA THR A 299 -8.66 11.41 6.17
C THR A 299 -8.55 9.89 6.32
N ALA A 300 -7.90 9.25 5.35
CA ALA A 300 -7.32 7.92 5.50
C ALA A 300 -5.79 8.04 5.40
N ILE A 301 -5.08 7.50 6.39
CA ILE A 301 -3.62 7.43 6.43
C ILE A 301 -3.24 5.97 6.19
N PHE A 302 -2.42 5.74 5.16
CA PHE A 302 -1.81 4.45 4.87
C PHE A 302 -0.32 4.54 5.21
N ILE A 303 0.14 3.69 6.12
CA ILE A 303 1.56 3.63 6.51
C ILE A 303 2.07 2.26 6.12
N THR A 304 3.06 2.24 5.24
CA THR A 304 3.67 1.01 4.75
C THR A 304 5.16 1.20 4.54
N PHE A 305 5.82 0.19 3.99
CA PHE A 305 7.23 0.18 3.68
C PHE A 305 7.40 0.00 2.17
N ASP A 306 8.49 0.53 1.65
CA ASP A 306 8.86 0.39 0.25
C ASP A 306 9.14 -1.09 -0.08
N GLU A 307 9.92 -1.78 0.75
CA GLU A 307 10.24 -3.20 0.66
C GLU A 307 10.61 -3.82 2.05
N GLY A 308 11.09 -5.07 2.06
CA GLY A 308 11.26 -5.87 3.29
C GLY A 308 12.62 -5.76 3.99
N GLY A 309 13.58 -5.09 3.37
CA GLY A 309 14.95 -4.86 3.85
C GLY A 309 15.81 -6.10 3.90
N GLY A 310 15.39 -7.19 3.24
CA GLY A 310 16.02 -8.50 3.41
C GLY A 310 15.81 -9.10 4.81
N PHE A 311 14.92 -8.55 5.63
CA PHE A 311 14.54 -9.19 6.88
C PHE A 311 13.61 -10.37 6.63
N TYR A 312 13.85 -11.46 7.35
CA TYR A 312 13.11 -12.70 7.22
C TYR A 312 11.60 -12.49 7.35
N ASP A 313 10.86 -12.90 6.32
CA ASP A 313 9.43 -13.15 6.39
C ASP A 313 9.12 -14.56 5.89
N GLN A 314 8.26 -15.26 6.62
CA GLN A 314 7.93 -16.64 6.31
C GLN A 314 6.89 -16.80 5.20
N VAL A 315 6.19 -15.75 4.80
CA VAL A 315 5.08 -15.83 3.85
C VAL A 315 5.63 -15.60 2.44
N PRO A 316 5.54 -16.59 1.54
CA PRO A 316 5.96 -16.42 0.16
C PRO A 316 5.18 -15.27 -0.51
N PRO A 317 5.84 -14.38 -1.28
CA PRO A 317 5.12 -13.38 -2.05
C PRO A 317 4.26 -14.03 -3.15
N PRO A 318 3.03 -13.52 -3.40
CA PRO A 318 2.21 -13.97 -4.52
C PRO A 318 2.84 -13.71 -5.88
N ILE A 319 2.56 -14.58 -6.85
CA ILE A 319 2.85 -14.37 -8.27
C ILE A 319 1.55 -13.95 -8.95
N ILE A 320 1.49 -12.70 -9.41
CA ILE A 320 0.29 -12.12 -10.01
C ILE A 320 0.36 -12.08 -11.52
N TYR A 321 -0.80 -12.18 -12.18
CA TYR A 321 -0.91 -11.93 -13.62
C TYR A 321 -0.90 -10.43 -13.88
N THR A 322 -0.05 -9.98 -14.81
CA THR A 322 0.16 -8.56 -15.06
C THR A 322 -0.66 -8.02 -16.22
N TYR A 323 -1.43 -8.87 -16.91
CA TYR A 323 -2.26 -8.49 -18.07
C TYR A 323 -1.47 -7.83 -19.22
N GLY A 324 -0.15 -8.08 -19.27
CA GLY A 324 0.78 -7.48 -20.22
C GLY A 324 1.32 -6.11 -19.80
N GLU A 325 1.03 -5.65 -18.59
CA GLU A 325 1.58 -4.43 -18.01
C GLU A 325 2.89 -4.74 -17.26
N GLY A 326 3.92 -3.91 -17.45
CA GLY A 326 5.19 -4.08 -16.77
C GLY A 326 5.98 -5.34 -17.12
N GLU A 327 7.18 -5.44 -16.55
CA GLU A 327 8.12 -6.53 -16.81
C GLU A 327 8.69 -7.09 -15.51
N ASP A 328 8.61 -8.41 -15.34
CA ASP A 328 9.37 -9.15 -14.32
C ASP A 328 10.53 -9.86 -15.02
N GLN A 329 11.75 -9.36 -14.81
CA GLN A 329 12.94 -9.85 -15.50
C GLN A 329 13.28 -11.28 -15.08
N PHE A 330 13.01 -11.66 -13.83
CA PHE A 330 13.31 -12.99 -13.33
C PHE A 330 12.40 -14.03 -13.98
N LEU A 331 11.08 -13.84 -13.92
CA LEU A 331 10.11 -14.77 -14.52
C LEU A 331 10.27 -14.85 -16.04
N GLN A 332 10.58 -13.73 -16.70
CA GLN A 332 10.89 -13.74 -18.14
C GLN A 332 12.11 -14.60 -18.46
N SER A 333 13.15 -14.58 -17.62
CA SER A 333 14.33 -15.45 -17.80
C SER A 333 14.01 -16.95 -17.71
N LEU A 334 12.87 -17.30 -17.10
CA LEU A 334 12.33 -18.65 -17.01
C LEU A 334 11.29 -18.97 -18.10
N GLY A 335 11.11 -18.08 -19.07
CA GLY A 335 10.09 -18.21 -20.11
C GLY A 335 8.66 -18.16 -19.56
N ILE A 336 8.44 -17.39 -18.50
CA ILE A 336 7.14 -17.05 -17.91
C ILE A 336 6.86 -15.58 -18.20
N TYR A 337 5.79 -15.30 -18.94
CA TYR A 337 5.46 -13.95 -19.42
C TYR A 337 4.10 -13.49 -18.90
N ASN A 338 3.92 -12.18 -18.72
CA ASN A 338 2.72 -11.56 -18.15
C ASN A 338 2.47 -11.92 -16.68
N TYR A 339 3.52 -12.23 -15.94
CA TYR A 339 3.44 -12.45 -14.49
C TYR A 339 4.53 -11.67 -13.80
N SER A 340 4.28 -11.27 -12.56
CA SER A 340 5.26 -10.65 -11.68
C SER A 340 5.18 -11.30 -10.31
N VAL A 341 6.32 -11.51 -9.67
CA VAL A 341 6.37 -11.77 -8.23
C VAL A 341 6.19 -10.43 -7.53
N LEU A 342 5.24 -10.36 -6.59
CA LEU A 342 5.20 -9.24 -5.64
C LEU A 342 6.46 -9.28 -4.76
N GLY A 343 6.77 -8.19 -4.09
CA GLY A 343 7.88 -8.16 -3.14
C GLY A 343 7.53 -8.80 -1.81
N GLU A 344 8.47 -8.76 -0.88
CA GLU A 344 8.30 -9.34 0.45
C GLU A 344 7.08 -8.76 1.16
N ARG A 345 6.53 -9.53 2.10
CA ARG A 345 5.41 -9.07 2.90
C ARG A 345 5.88 -7.93 3.80
N VAL A 346 5.21 -6.79 3.75
CA VAL A 346 5.51 -5.60 4.54
C VAL A 346 4.28 -5.14 5.31
N PRO A 347 4.44 -4.45 6.46
CA PRO A 347 3.30 -3.94 7.18
C PRO A 347 2.50 -2.91 6.38
N LEU A 348 1.17 -2.93 6.53
CA LEU A 348 0.30 -1.80 6.20
C LEU A 348 -0.59 -1.49 7.39
N LEU A 349 -0.43 -0.29 7.97
CA LEU A 349 -1.37 0.27 8.93
C LEU A 349 -2.37 1.17 8.20
N ILE A 350 -3.65 1.03 8.51
CA ILE A 350 -4.74 1.84 7.95
C ILE A 350 -5.42 2.62 9.07
N ILE A 351 -5.10 3.91 9.16
CA ILE A 351 -5.55 4.80 10.24
C ILE A 351 -6.55 5.80 9.69
N SER A 352 -7.75 5.82 10.26
CA SER A 352 -8.82 6.73 9.86
C SER A 352 -9.86 6.81 10.98
N PRO A 353 -10.64 7.91 11.09
CA PRO A 353 -11.86 7.87 11.89
C PRO A 353 -12.82 6.75 11.47
N TYR A 354 -12.72 6.24 10.24
CA TYR A 354 -13.58 5.16 9.76
C TYR A 354 -12.92 3.79 9.79
N SER A 355 -11.64 3.66 10.14
CA SER A 355 -11.02 2.33 10.18
C SER A 355 -11.47 1.56 11.42
N ARG A 356 -11.63 0.24 11.25
CA ARG A 356 -11.99 -0.67 12.32
C ARG A 356 -10.93 -0.63 13.42
N GLU A 357 -11.35 -0.84 14.66
CA GLU A 357 -10.46 -0.91 15.83
C GLU A 357 -9.99 -2.34 16.06
N GLY A 358 -8.70 -2.54 16.36
CA GLY A 358 -8.10 -3.84 16.68
C GLY A 358 -8.31 -4.90 15.59
N TRP A 359 -8.22 -4.51 14.31
CA TRP A 359 -8.62 -5.35 13.19
C TRP A 359 -7.42 -5.80 12.35
N ILE A 360 -7.36 -7.10 12.05
CA ILE A 360 -6.39 -7.66 11.11
C ILE A 360 -7.04 -7.82 9.73
N ASP A 361 -6.57 -7.07 8.74
CA ASP A 361 -7.00 -7.27 7.34
C ASP A 361 -6.12 -8.31 6.65
N ASN A 362 -6.76 -9.40 6.25
CA ASN A 362 -6.11 -10.57 5.68
C ASN A 362 -6.42 -10.76 4.19
N SER A 363 -6.90 -9.70 3.56
CA SER A 363 -7.08 -9.60 2.12
C SER A 363 -5.71 -9.43 1.46
N THR A 364 -5.46 -10.13 0.37
CA THR A 364 -4.19 -10.05 -0.36
C THR A 364 -4.08 -8.72 -1.08
N MET A 365 -3.18 -7.87 -0.60
CA MET A 365 -3.02 -6.49 -1.08
C MET A 365 -1.56 -6.18 -1.42
N SER A 366 -1.35 -5.09 -2.13
CA SER A 366 -0.03 -4.53 -2.38
C SER A 366 -0.10 -3.02 -2.59
N GLY A 367 1.02 -2.37 -2.91
CA GLY A 367 1.02 -0.96 -3.30
C GLY A 367 0.07 -0.63 -4.44
N TYR A 368 -0.23 -1.59 -5.32
CA TYR A 368 -1.24 -1.43 -6.37
C TYR A 368 -2.65 -1.23 -5.82
N THR A 369 -2.97 -1.85 -4.68
CA THR A 369 -4.27 -1.69 -4.00
C THR A 369 -4.48 -0.28 -3.47
N LEU A 370 -3.42 0.40 -3.03
CA LEU A 370 -3.51 1.80 -2.58
C LEU A 370 -3.90 2.72 -3.75
N LEU A 371 -3.35 2.47 -4.95
CA LEU A 371 -3.74 3.17 -6.17
C LEU A 371 -5.19 2.87 -6.54
N GLY A 372 -5.60 1.60 -6.46
CA GLY A 372 -6.98 1.19 -6.72
C GLY A 372 -7.99 1.83 -5.75
N PHE A 373 -7.60 2.06 -4.49
CA PHE A 373 -8.41 2.82 -3.53
C PHE A 373 -8.57 4.28 -3.97
N ILE A 374 -7.50 4.94 -4.43
CA ILE A 374 -7.56 6.32 -4.95
C ILE A 374 -8.50 6.36 -6.17
N ASP A 375 -8.31 5.47 -7.14
CA ASP A 375 -9.14 5.43 -8.35
C ASP A 375 -10.63 5.24 -8.00
N TYR A 376 -10.92 4.27 -7.14
CA TYR A 376 -12.27 4.02 -6.65
C TYR A 376 -12.86 5.24 -5.93
N ASN A 377 -12.10 5.83 -5.00
CA ASN A 377 -12.62 6.88 -4.13
C ASN A 377 -12.92 8.17 -4.89
N TRP A 378 -12.13 8.53 -5.91
CA TRP A 378 -12.35 9.73 -6.72
C TRP A 378 -13.08 9.47 -8.04
N HIS A 379 -13.60 8.25 -8.24
CA HIS A 379 -14.29 7.84 -9.47
C HIS A 379 -13.43 7.99 -10.74
N LEU A 380 -12.12 7.79 -10.61
CA LEU A 380 -11.19 7.77 -11.72
C LEU A 380 -11.31 6.43 -12.47
N PRO A 381 -11.01 6.39 -13.78
CA PRO A 381 -10.72 5.10 -14.41
C PRO A 381 -9.55 4.43 -13.68
N TYR A 382 -9.51 3.10 -13.63
CA TYR A 382 -8.33 2.45 -13.05
C TYR A 382 -7.07 2.80 -13.86
N LEU A 383 -5.98 3.16 -13.17
CA LEU A 383 -4.72 3.58 -13.79
C LEU A 383 -4.23 2.58 -14.83
N ASN A 384 -4.31 1.28 -14.51
CA ASN A 384 -4.03 0.18 -15.41
C ASN A 384 -4.77 -1.11 -14.97
N LYS A 385 -4.55 -2.21 -15.68
CA LYS A 385 -5.23 -3.48 -15.39
C LYS A 385 -4.74 -4.19 -14.13
N ILE A 386 -3.49 -4.00 -13.70
CA ILE A 386 -3.01 -4.54 -12.43
C ILE A 386 -3.78 -3.87 -11.30
N VAL A 387 -3.85 -2.53 -11.30
CA VAL A 387 -4.60 -1.73 -10.33
C VAL A 387 -6.09 -2.07 -10.34
N ALA A 388 -6.69 -2.28 -11.51
CA ALA A 388 -8.10 -2.70 -11.62
C ALA A 388 -8.39 -4.07 -10.96
N ASN A 389 -7.38 -4.91 -10.79
CA ASN A 389 -7.49 -6.26 -10.26
C ASN A 389 -6.74 -6.47 -8.92
N SER A 390 -6.33 -5.39 -8.24
CA SER A 390 -5.53 -5.43 -7.01
C SER A 390 -6.36 -5.50 -5.71
N ASP A 391 -7.54 -6.11 -5.74
CA ASP A 391 -8.47 -6.26 -4.60
C ASP A 391 -8.84 -4.99 -3.82
N VAL A 392 -9.45 -4.01 -4.52
CA VAL A 392 -10.02 -2.80 -3.88
C VAL A 392 -11.11 -3.15 -2.85
N GLN A 393 -11.81 -4.28 -3.02
CA GLN A 393 -12.82 -4.70 -2.04
C GLN A 393 -12.18 -5.15 -0.73
N GLY A 394 -11.00 -5.77 -0.78
CA GLY A 394 -10.18 -6.09 0.38
C GLY A 394 -9.93 -4.86 1.24
N ILE A 395 -9.25 -3.85 0.70
CA ILE A 395 -8.92 -2.63 1.47
C ILE A 395 -10.15 -1.87 1.98
N LEU A 396 -11.29 -1.93 1.29
CA LEU A 396 -12.53 -1.31 1.76
C LEU A 396 -13.11 -2.01 3.02
N ARG A 397 -12.75 -3.27 3.30
CA ARG A 397 -13.18 -3.98 4.52
C ARG A 397 -12.51 -3.43 5.77
N ALA A 398 -11.34 -2.81 5.65
CA ALA A 398 -10.67 -2.11 6.74
C ALA A 398 -11.53 -0.97 7.33
N PHE A 399 -12.54 -0.48 6.59
CA PHE A 399 -13.36 0.64 7.00
C PHE A 399 -14.80 0.25 7.41
N ASN A 400 -15.36 1.03 8.33
CA ASN A 400 -16.78 1.14 8.61
C ASN A 400 -17.21 2.61 8.46
N PHE A 401 -17.58 3.00 7.23
CA PHE A 401 -17.96 4.39 6.92
C PHE A 401 -19.25 4.89 7.60
N SER A 402 -19.94 4.03 8.36
CA SER A 402 -21.11 4.42 9.16
C SER A 402 -20.75 4.85 10.59
N MET A 403 -19.50 4.66 11.01
CA MET A 403 -19.03 4.97 12.36
C MET A 403 -17.75 5.78 12.30
N GLU A 404 -17.80 6.98 12.86
CA GLU A 404 -16.66 7.88 12.97
C GLU A 404 -16.05 7.76 14.37
N ARG A 405 -14.72 7.65 14.44
CA ARG A 405 -13.95 7.48 15.67
C ARG A 405 -13.14 8.73 16.01
N PRO A 406 -13.03 9.09 17.31
CA PRO A 406 -12.20 10.20 17.73
C PRO A 406 -10.70 9.92 17.45
N PRO A 407 -9.86 10.95 17.36
CA PRO A 407 -8.42 10.78 17.20
C PRO A 407 -7.77 10.10 18.40
N VAL A 408 -6.72 9.30 18.16
CA VAL A 408 -5.85 8.70 19.19
C VAL A 408 -4.49 9.37 19.17
N LEU A 409 -4.30 10.38 20.02
CA LEU A 409 -3.04 11.11 20.10
C LEU A 409 -2.03 10.33 20.96
N LEU A 410 -0.91 9.92 20.37
CA LEU A 410 0.18 9.26 21.09
C LEU A 410 1.21 10.30 21.56
N SER A 411 1.72 10.15 22.79
CA SER A 411 2.77 11.02 23.34
C SER A 411 4.01 10.20 23.68
N PRO A 412 5.02 10.12 22.79
CA PRO A 412 6.20 9.25 23.01
C PRO A 412 6.94 9.51 24.32
N SER A 413 6.82 10.72 24.89
CA SER A 413 7.45 11.11 26.15
C SER A 413 6.82 10.54 27.43
N ASN A 414 5.59 10.01 27.40
CA ASN A 414 4.90 9.48 28.59
C ASN A 414 3.89 8.40 28.20
N TRP A 415 4.37 7.39 27.46
CA TRP A 415 3.54 6.43 26.77
C TRP A 415 3.76 5.00 27.30
N THR A 416 2.70 4.18 27.25
CA THR A 416 2.70 2.79 27.74
C THR A 416 1.93 1.89 26.78
N TYR A 417 2.53 0.76 26.41
CA TYR A 417 1.89 -0.29 25.58
C TYR A 417 1.10 -1.31 26.41
N PRO A 418 -0.05 -1.81 25.94
CA PRO A 418 -0.91 -1.18 24.92
C PRO A 418 -1.70 -0.01 25.54
N ILE A 419 -2.13 0.94 24.71
CA ILE A 419 -3.10 1.95 25.15
C ILE A 419 -4.53 1.36 25.21
N PRO A 420 -5.44 1.95 26.00
CA PRO A 420 -6.81 1.46 26.10
C PRO A 420 -7.65 1.82 24.87
N LEU A 421 -8.44 0.85 24.40
CA LEU A 421 -9.37 1.04 23.29
C LEU A 421 -10.38 2.16 23.53
N GLN A 422 -10.83 2.71 22.41
CA GLN A 422 -11.94 3.65 22.37
C GLN A 422 -13.30 2.97 22.57
N TYR A 423 -13.47 1.72 22.11
CA TYR A 423 -14.73 0.99 22.24
C TYR A 423 -14.56 -0.44 22.81
N PRO A 424 -15.47 -0.90 23.68
CA PRO A 424 -15.46 -2.29 24.16
C PRO A 424 -15.81 -3.24 23.01
N ILE A 425 -14.97 -4.25 22.80
CA ILE A 425 -15.07 -5.11 21.61
C ILE A 425 -16.24 -6.09 21.68
N HIS A 426 -16.89 -6.28 20.54
CA HIS A 426 -17.81 -7.39 20.29
C HIS A 426 -17.03 -8.62 19.74
N TYR A 427 -17.16 -9.75 20.42
CA TYR A 427 -16.41 -11.01 20.23
C TYR A 427 -16.27 -11.55 18.78
N GLY A 428 -15.10 -12.15 18.50
CA GLY A 428 -14.99 -13.54 18.00
C GLY A 428 -14.85 -13.80 16.49
N TYR A 429 -13.82 -13.28 15.81
CA TYR A 429 -13.48 -13.75 14.46
C TYR A 429 -11.98 -13.92 14.26
N VAL A 430 -11.50 -15.17 14.16
CA VAL A 430 -10.13 -15.42 13.71
C VAL A 430 -10.06 -15.15 12.20
N ALA A 431 -9.28 -14.14 11.81
CA ALA A 431 -8.95 -13.91 10.40
C ALA A 431 -8.29 -15.15 9.79
N THR A 432 -8.82 -15.63 8.66
CA THR A 432 -8.22 -16.66 7.81
C THR A 432 -7.66 -16.01 6.55
N ILE A 433 -6.34 -16.06 6.34
CA ILE A 433 -5.70 -15.48 5.15
C ILE A 433 -6.35 -15.97 3.85
N HIS A 434 -6.60 -15.03 2.95
CA HIS A 434 -7.31 -15.26 1.69
C HIS A 434 -6.39 -15.15 0.47
N ASN A 435 -5.22 -15.80 0.49
CA ASN A 435 -4.34 -15.74 -0.66
C ASN A 435 -4.73 -16.67 -1.82
N ASN A 436 -4.48 -16.17 -3.02
CA ASN A 436 -4.50 -16.93 -4.26
C ASN A 436 -3.06 -17.22 -4.75
N TYR A 437 -2.49 -18.33 -4.29
CA TYR A 437 -1.13 -18.77 -4.68
C TYR A 437 -1.08 -19.56 -6.00
N THR A 438 -2.12 -19.49 -6.84
CA THR A 438 -2.17 -20.27 -8.09
C THR A 438 -1.02 -19.98 -9.06
N GLY A 439 -0.38 -18.80 -8.98
CA GLY A 439 0.80 -18.50 -9.79
C GLY A 439 1.98 -19.46 -9.58
N TYR A 440 2.10 -20.08 -8.41
CA TYR A 440 3.14 -21.10 -8.15
C TYR A 440 2.87 -22.43 -8.86
N MET A 441 1.63 -22.70 -9.26
CA MET A 441 1.31 -23.88 -10.08
C MET A 441 2.08 -23.83 -11.41
N MET A 442 2.28 -22.64 -11.99
CA MET A 442 3.06 -22.50 -13.22
C MET A 442 4.53 -22.88 -13.04
N LEU A 443 5.13 -22.51 -11.90
CA LEU A 443 6.49 -22.90 -11.56
C LEU A 443 6.59 -24.42 -11.39
N TYR A 444 5.58 -25.03 -10.77
CA TYR A 444 5.50 -26.47 -10.58
C TYR A 444 5.36 -27.22 -11.91
N ASP A 445 4.42 -26.81 -12.76
CA ASP A 445 4.15 -27.42 -14.07
C ASP A 445 5.36 -27.35 -15.00
N LYS A 446 6.17 -26.28 -14.89
CA LYS A 446 7.43 -26.10 -15.64
C LYS A 446 8.63 -26.82 -14.99
N GLY A 447 8.45 -27.42 -13.81
CA GLY A 447 9.49 -28.17 -13.10
C GLY A 447 10.51 -27.31 -12.36
N TYR A 448 10.24 -26.02 -12.14
CA TYR A 448 11.11 -25.14 -11.34
C TYR A 448 10.99 -25.40 -9.84
N ILE A 449 9.83 -25.89 -9.39
CA ILE A 449 9.60 -26.28 -8.00
C ILE A 449 9.05 -27.71 -7.91
N ASN A 450 9.31 -28.38 -6.80
CA ASN A 450 8.76 -29.71 -6.52
C ASN A 450 7.46 -29.61 -5.69
N SER A 451 6.80 -30.75 -5.48
CA SER A 451 5.53 -30.80 -4.74
C SER A 451 5.66 -30.31 -3.30
N SER A 452 6.79 -30.51 -2.63
CA SER A 452 6.99 -30.05 -1.25
C SER A 452 7.02 -28.52 -1.15
N VAL A 453 7.60 -27.84 -2.15
CA VAL A 453 7.56 -26.36 -2.22
C VAL A 453 6.14 -25.90 -2.48
N LEU A 454 5.46 -26.51 -3.47
CA LEU A 454 4.07 -26.17 -3.79
C LEU A 454 3.16 -26.37 -2.57
N ASP A 455 3.29 -27.49 -1.86
CA ASP A 455 2.55 -27.80 -0.64
C ASP A 455 2.83 -26.79 0.49
N TYR A 456 4.07 -26.29 0.59
CA TYR A 456 4.41 -25.24 1.56
C TYR A 456 3.68 -23.94 1.24
N VAL A 457 3.79 -23.45 0.00
CA VAL A 457 3.15 -22.21 -0.44
C VAL A 457 1.62 -22.29 -0.33
N MET A 458 1.03 -23.42 -0.75
CA MET A 458 -0.42 -23.60 -0.74
C MET A 458 -1.05 -23.65 0.66
N LYS A 459 -0.27 -23.82 1.73
CA LYS A 459 -0.76 -23.66 3.13
C LYS A 459 -1.24 -22.25 3.43
N PHE A 460 -0.71 -21.26 2.72
CA PHE A 460 -1.12 -19.88 2.86
C PHE A 460 -2.34 -19.55 1.98
N SER A 461 -2.78 -20.47 1.10
CA SER A 461 -3.98 -20.29 0.28
C SER A 461 -5.26 -20.71 1.00
N SER A 462 -6.35 -20.01 0.69
CA SER A 462 -7.70 -20.21 1.24
C SER A 462 -8.24 -21.66 1.15
N ALA A 463 -7.73 -22.48 0.23
CA ALA A 463 -8.19 -23.86 0.02
C ALA A 463 -7.67 -24.88 1.06
N SER A 464 -6.65 -24.55 1.86
CA SER A 464 -6.00 -25.52 2.77
C SER A 464 -6.60 -25.58 4.19
N GLN A 465 -7.48 -24.65 4.57
CA GLN A 465 -8.08 -24.56 5.92
C GLN A 465 -9.32 -25.47 6.12
N ASN A 466 -9.58 -26.44 5.23
CA ASN A 466 -10.62 -27.45 5.40
C ASN A 466 -10.10 -28.82 5.87
N SER A 467 -8.97 -28.88 6.59
CA SER A 467 -8.50 -30.12 7.20
C SER A 467 -8.26 -30.01 8.72
N THR A 468 -9.23 -30.54 9.47
CA THR A 468 -9.10 -31.14 10.82
C THR A 468 -8.61 -30.24 11.96
N ILE A 469 -9.56 -29.60 12.65
CA ILE A 469 -9.46 -29.38 14.09
C ILE A 469 -9.48 -30.76 14.75
N SER A 470 -8.32 -31.28 15.14
CA SER A 470 -8.25 -32.40 16.08
C SER A 470 -8.65 -31.88 17.46
N THR A 471 -9.91 -32.06 17.83
CA THR A 471 -10.33 -31.92 19.23
C THR A 471 -9.67 -33.04 20.02
N ASN A 472 -8.64 -32.71 20.79
CA ASN A 472 -8.12 -33.55 21.86
C ASN A 472 -9.20 -33.67 22.94
N ASN A 473 -10.04 -34.71 22.88
CA ASN A 473 -10.80 -35.18 24.03
C ASN A 473 -10.03 -36.31 24.70
N SER A 474 -9.49 -36.02 25.87
CA SER A 474 -9.10 -37.00 26.86
C SER A 474 -10.36 -37.65 27.46
N THR A 475 -10.49 -38.97 27.38
CA THR A 475 -11.08 -39.82 28.44
C THR A 475 -10.88 -41.31 28.13
N SER A 476 -10.05 -41.93 28.98
CA SER A 476 -10.01 -43.32 29.48
C SER A 476 -10.67 -44.49 28.73
N SER A 477 -9.85 -45.56 28.65
CA SER A 477 -10.11 -47.01 28.83
C SER A 477 -10.20 -47.93 27.58
N SER A 478 -9.21 -48.83 27.51
CA SER A 478 -8.97 -49.96 26.60
C SER A 478 -9.97 -51.14 26.80
N PRO A 479 -9.79 -52.31 26.15
CA PRO A 479 -9.53 -52.64 24.72
C PRO A 479 -10.50 -53.72 24.19
N THR A 480 -10.56 -54.00 22.87
CA THR A 480 -10.57 -55.38 22.30
C THR A 480 -10.63 -55.45 20.76
N SER A 481 -9.69 -56.23 20.21
CA SER A 481 -9.73 -57.20 19.10
C SER A 481 -10.24 -56.90 17.68
N SER A 482 -9.40 -57.36 16.73
CA SER A 482 -9.68 -57.92 15.38
C SER A 482 -10.30 -56.96 14.35
N GLY A 483 -9.77 -56.77 13.15
CA GLY A 483 -9.01 -57.65 12.26
C GLY A 483 -9.65 -57.53 10.86
N ILE A 484 -8.83 -57.67 9.81
CA ILE A 484 -9.16 -57.86 8.37
C ILE A 484 -8.58 -56.76 7.47
N GLN A 485 -7.53 -57.18 6.76
CA GLN A 485 -7.06 -56.63 5.49
C GLN A 485 -7.97 -57.10 4.33
N VAL A 486 -8.17 -56.26 3.31
CA VAL A 486 -8.22 -56.70 1.91
C VAL A 486 -7.56 -55.63 1.01
N HIS A 487 -6.67 -56.10 0.14
CA HIS A 487 -5.88 -55.37 -0.86
C HIS A 487 -6.68 -54.96 -2.12
N PRO A 488 -6.11 -54.12 -3.01
CA PRO A 488 -6.82 -53.36 -4.04
C PRO A 488 -6.88 -54.08 -5.39
N SER A 489 -7.75 -53.59 -6.29
CA SER A 489 -7.69 -53.92 -7.71
C SER A 489 -7.79 -52.67 -8.58
N SER A 490 -7.20 -52.79 -9.75
CA SER A 490 -6.55 -51.80 -10.59
C SER A 490 -7.40 -51.30 -11.75
N SER A 491 -6.94 -50.17 -12.30
CA SER A 491 -6.81 -49.84 -13.74
C SER A 491 -8.05 -49.81 -14.63
N GLY A 492 -8.21 -48.69 -15.33
CA GLY A 492 -9.01 -48.57 -16.54
C GLY A 492 -8.73 -47.26 -17.27
N THR A 493 -7.79 -47.29 -18.21
CA THR A 493 -7.49 -46.26 -19.20
C THR A 493 -8.61 -46.13 -20.24
N SER A 494 -8.88 -44.93 -20.75
CA SER A 494 -9.18 -44.72 -22.18
C SER A 494 -9.09 -43.23 -22.58
N SER A 495 -8.31 -43.03 -23.63
CA SER A 495 -8.09 -41.86 -24.48
C SER A 495 -9.28 -41.53 -25.39
N PHE A 496 -9.38 -40.29 -25.92
CA PHE A 496 -9.78 -39.87 -27.30
C PHE A 496 -10.04 -38.33 -27.24
N SER A 497 -9.18 -37.44 -27.77
CA SER A 497 -8.91 -37.01 -29.17
C SER A 497 -9.66 -35.73 -29.61
N ASN A 498 -8.86 -34.66 -29.85
CA ASN A 498 -8.88 -33.59 -30.88
C ASN A 498 -10.17 -33.20 -31.62
N VAL A 499 -10.38 -31.88 -31.80
CA VAL A 499 -10.70 -31.09 -33.05
C VAL A 499 -10.72 -29.59 -32.64
N LEU A 500 -9.75 -28.73 -32.97
CA LEU A 500 -9.52 -27.90 -34.19
C LEU A 500 -10.39 -26.62 -34.36
N ASN A 501 -9.66 -25.52 -34.59
CA ASN A 501 -10.00 -24.24 -35.28
C ASN A 501 -11.04 -23.31 -34.61
N GLY A 502 -10.83 -22.00 -34.41
CA GLY A 502 -9.93 -21.03 -35.05
C GLY A 502 -10.79 -20.01 -35.82
N THR A 503 -10.78 -18.73 -35.43
CA THR A 503 -10.88 -17.55 -36.34
C THR A 503 -10.72 -16.22 -35.60
N THR A 504 -10.04 -15.33 -36.30
CA THR A 504 -9.60 -13.96 -36.05
C THR A 504 -10.65 -12.88 -36.31
N SER A 505 -10.27 -11.61 -36.02
CA SER A 505 -10.79 -10.32 -36.55
C SER A 505 -11.77 -9.59 -35.59
N SER A 506 -11.75 -8.28 -35.34
CA SER A 506 -10.93 -7.14 -35.80
C SER A 506 -11.30 -5.90 -34.96
N ARG A 507 -10.34 -4.98 -34.81
CA ARG A 507 -10.49 -3.59 -34.36
C ARG A 507 -11.62 -2.84 -35.07
N ILE A 508 -12.36 -2.01 -34.33
CA ILE A 508 -13.06 -0.83 -34.85
C ILE A 508 -12.74 0.36 -33.94
N SER A 509 -12.17 1.39 -34.55
CA SER A 509 -11.97 2.74 -34.03
C SER A 509 -13.19 3.59 -34.36
N GLU A 510 -13.81 4.24 -33.37
CA GLU A 510 -14.72 5.37 -33.62
C GLU A 510 -14.34 6.58 -32.77
N ILE A 511 -13.98 7.64 -33.49
CA ILE A 511 -13.81 9.01 -33.04
C ILE A 511 -15.19 9.65 -33.04
N ASN A 512 -15.63 10.25 -31.94
CA ASN A 512 -16.75 11.19 -31.96
C ASN A 512 -16.43 12.43 -31.12
N SER A 513 -16.32 13.54 -31.83
CA SER A 513 -16.18 14.92 -31.34
C SER A 513 -17.55 15.52 -30.98
N PHE A 514 -17.66 16.18 -29.83
CA PHE A 514 -18.73 17.14 -29.53
C PHE A 514 -18.19 18.33 -28.73
N PRO A 515 -18.49 19.59 -29.09
CA PRO A 515 -18.38 20.71 -28.17
C PRO A 515 -19.68 20.90 -27.39
N SER A 516 -19.57 21.20 -26.10
CA SER A 516 -20.70 21.34 -25.16
C SER A 516 -21.47 22.65 -25.38
N LYS A 517 -22.80 22.58 -25.16
CA LYS A 517 -23.81 23.64 -25.34
C LYS A 517 -23.53 24.93 -24.53
N THR A 518 -22.56 24.92 -23.62
CA THR A 518 -22.19 26.04 -22.76
C THR A 518 -21.52 27.19 -23.53
N PHE A 519 -20.80 26.89 -24.62
CA PHE A 519 -20.08 27.90 -25.40
C PHE A 519 -21.02 28.82 -26.21
N ILE A 520 -22.18 28.30 -26.61
CA ILE A 520 -23.17 29.04 -27.41
C ILE A 520 -23.91 30.09 -26.55
N VAL A 521 -24.12 29.82 -25.26
CA VAL A 521 -24.82 30.74 -24.35
C VAL A 521 -23.97 31.96 -24.01
N VAL A 522 -22.65 31.78 -23.84
CA VAL A 522 -21.72 32.87 -23.49
C VAL A 522 -21.60 33.88 -24.64
N VAL A 523 -21.56 33.41 -25.90
CA VAL A 523 -21.47 34.27 -27.08
C VAL A 523 -22.75 35.08 -27.31
N LEU A 524 -23.93 34.52 -27.04
CA LEU A 524 -25.21 35.22 -27.20
C LEU A 524 -25.40 36.33 -26.16
N VAL A 525 -24.94 36.12 -24.92
CA VAL A 525 -25.02 37.14 -23.85
C VAL A 525 -24.07 38.31 -24.11
N THR A 526 -22.87 38.06 -24.66
CA THR A 526 -21.93 39.14 -25.00
C THR A 526 -22.43 40.02 -26.15
N ILE A 527 -23.09 39.44 -27.16
CA ILE A 527 -23.70 40.19 -28.28
C ILE A 527 -24.88 41.05 -27.81
N ALA A 528 -25.69 40.55 -26.87
CA ALA A 528 -26.80 41.31 -26.29
C ALA A 528 -26.32 42.53 -25.48
N ILE A 529 -25.24 42.38 -24.70
CA ILE A 529 -24.67 43.46 -23.90
C ILE A 529 -24.02 44.54 -24.78
N LEU A 530 -23.33 44.15 -25.87
CA LEU A 530 -22.76 45.11 -26.84
C LEU A 530 -23.85 45.92 -27.56
N SER A 531 -25.00 45.30 -27.85
CA SER A 531 -26.12 45.94 -28.54
C SER A 531 -26.80 47.01 -27.67
N ILE A 532 -26.88 46.79 -26.35
CA ILE A 532 -27.43 47.74 -25.38
C ILE A 532 -26.50 48.94 -25.20
N PHE A 533 -25.18 48.74 -25.26
CA PHE A 533 -24.19 49.83 -25.17
C PHE A 533 -24.19 50.73 -26.41
N LEU A 534 -24.43 50.16 -27.61
CA LEU A 534 -24.50 50.92 -28.86
C LEU A 534 -25.79 51.75 -28.98
N LEU A 535 -26.90 51.30 -28.40
CA LEU A 535 -28.17 52.04 -28.39
C LEU A 535 -28.18 53.24 -27.42
N LYS A 536 -27.31 53.25 -26.41
CA LYS A 536 -27.25 54.33 -25.41
C LYS A 536 -26.35 55.51 -25.81
N LYS A 537 -25.58 55.39 -26.90
CA LYS A 537 -24.69 56.45 -27.42
C LYS A 537 -25.34 57.35 -28.48
N ARG A 538 -26.66 57.21 -28.71
CA ARG A 538 -27.43 57.97 -29.72
C ARG A 538 -28.68 58.69 -29.16
N ARG A 539 -28.67 59.08 -27.89
CA ARG A 539 -29.64 60.05 -27.35
C ARG A 539 -28.95 61.06 -26.45
#